data_AF-A0A329H804-F1
#
_entry.id   AF-A0A329H804-F1
#
_cell.length_a   1.000
_cell.length_b   1.000
_cell.length_c   1.000
_cell.angle_alpha   90.00
_cell.angle_beta   90.00
_cell.angle_gamma   90.00
#
_symmetry.space_group_name_H-M   'P 1'
#
loop_
_entity.id
_entity.type
_entity.pdbx_description
1 polymer ?
#
loop_
_entity_poly.entity_id
_entity_poly.type
_entity_poly.pdbx_seq_one_letter_code
_entity_poly.pdbx_strand_id
1 'polypeptide(L)'
;MSTIDRSYSEKRDFIRMHVDSQAVLKVGDASFEARCVDLSSTGFQIEAATRLQVGDKVTVLIPSNHAELPGLEADAEVLRVQATDSGKQLLGLSVLEMR
;
A
#
# COMPACT_ATOMS: atom_id res chain seq x y z
N MET A 1 -2.34 40.31 -19.06
CA MET A 1 -3.56 39.83 -19.76
C MET A 1 -3.10 38.74 -20.72
N SER A 2 -3.45 37.45 -20.63
CA SER A 2 -4.43 36.70 -19.83
C SER A 2 -4.01 35.21 -19.90
N THR A 3 -3.66 34.56 -18.78
CA THR A 3 -4.35 33.40 -18.16
C THR A 3 -5.00 32.37 -19.08
N ILE A 4 -4.42 31.15 -19.17
CA ILE A 4 -5.10 29.83 -19.08
C ILE A 4 -4.06 28.82 -18.55
N ASP A 5 -3.94 28.66 -17.23
CA ASP A 5 -4.51 27.51 -16.49
C ASP A 5 -4.27 26.14 -17.14
N ARG A 6 -3.08 25.58 -16.93
CA ARG A 6 -2.86 24.12 -16.89
C ARG A 6 -1.96 23.78 -15.71
N SER A 7 -2.36 24.27 -14.55
CA SER A 7 -1.94 23.71 -13.27
C SER A 7 -2.66 22.37 -13.07
N TYR A 8 -2.37 21.38 -13.93
CA TYR A 8 -2.66 20.00 -13.56
C TYR A 8 -1.54 19.60 -12.60
N SER A 9 -1.70 20.03 -11.35
CA SER A 9 -0.93 19.54 -10.23
C SER A 9 -0.98 18.02 -10.30
N GLU A 10 0.13 17.40 -10.71
CA GLU A 10 0.45 16.03 -10.33
C GLU A 10 0.41 16.01 -8.80
N LYS A 11 -0.78 15.79 -8.22
CA LYS A 11 -1.05 15.80 -6.77
C LYS A 11 -0.38 14.63 -6.03
N ARG A 12 0.63 14.00 -6.64
CA ARG A 12 1.36 12.88 -6.06
C ARG A 12 2.84 13.19 -6.17
N ASP A 13 3.46 13.54 -5.06
CA ASP A 13 4.90 13.80 -4.91
C ASP A 13 5.77 12.54 -5.08
N PHE A 14 5.23 11.43 -5.59
CA PHE A 14 5.92 10.14 -5.71
C PHE A 14 5.37 9.25 -6.83
N ILE A 15 6.28 8.53 -7.49
CA ILE A 15 5.96 7.53 -8.51
C ILE A 15 5.38 6.28 -7.82
N ARG A 16 4.28 5.75 -8.37
CA ARG A 16 3.69 4.48 -7.94
C ARG A 16 3.95 3.42 -9.00
N MET A 17 4.58 2.32 -8.60
CA MET A 17 4.76 1.14 -9.43
C MET A 17 3.58 0.21 -9.22
N HIS A 18 2.87 -0.12 -10.30
CA HIS A 18 1.84 -1.14 -10.27
C HIS A 18 2.52 -2.51 -10.37
N VAL A 19 2.50 -3.25 -9.27
CA VAL A 19 3.33 -4.46 -9.10
C VAL A 19 2.51 -5.74 -9.09
N ASP A 20 1.22 -5.65 -8.78
CA ASP A 20 0.27 -6.77 -8.70
C ASP A 20 0.88 -8.05 -8.11
N SER A 21 1.48 -7.94 -6.93
CA SER A 21 2.31 -8.99 -6.34
C SER A 21 1.70 -9.55 -5.06
N GLN A 22 2.01 -10.80 -4.75
CA GLN A 22 1.60 -11.40 -3.47
C GLN A 22 2.29 -10.67 -2.32
N ALA A 23 1.57 -10.48 -1.22
CA ALA A 23 2.06 -9.86 -0.01
C ALA A 23 1.51 -10.58 1.22
N VAL A 24 2.11 -10.33 2.37
CA VAL A 24 1.59 -10.69 3.68
C VAL A 24 1.36 -9.41 4.46
N LEU A 25 0.16 -9.26 4.99
CA LEU A 25 -0.21 -8.17 5.89
C LEU A 25 -0.23 -8.69 7.32
N LYS A 26 0.59 -8.14 8.20
CA LYS A 26 0.61 -8.47 9.62
C LYS A 26 -0.12 -7.41 10.44
N VAL A 27 -0.95 -7.86 11.37
CA VAL A 27 -1.74 -7.03 12.29
C VAL A 27 -1.59 -7.63 13.70
N GLY A 28 -0.72 -7.04 14.52
CA GLY A 28 -0.27 -7.68 15.76
C GLY A 28 0.39 -9.03 15.45
N ASP A 29 -0.06 -10.09 16.13
CA ASP A 29 0.43 -11.47 15.90
C ASP A 29 -0.26 -12.19 14.73
N ALA A 30 -1.31 -11.61 14.14
CA ALA A 30 -2.04 -12.22 13.02
C ALA A 30 -1.38 -11.88 11.68
N SER A 31 -1.34 -12.85 10.77
CA SER A 31 -0.85 -12.68 9.39
C SER A 31 -1.97 -13.02 8.41
N PHE A 32 -2.11 -12.18 7.39
CA PHE A 32 -3.13 -12.32 6.35
C PHE A 32 -2.47 -12.37 4.98
N GLU A 33 -2.94 -13.28 4.12
CA GLU A 33 -2.59 -13.22 2.71
C GLU A 33 -3.17 -11.95 2.08
N ALA A 34 -2.34 -11.28 1.31
CA ALA A 34 -2.67 -10.01 0.71
C ALA A 34 -2.11 -9.90 -0.70
N ARG A 35 -2.59 -8.89 -1.44
CA ARG A 35 -2.06 -8.51 -2.74
C ARG A 35 -1.63 -7.05 -2.69
N CYS A 36 -0.39 -6.78 -3.05
CA CYS A 36 0.07 -5.42 -3.29
C CYS A 36 -0.31 -5.00 -4.69
N VAL A 37 -1.26 -4.08 -4.79
CA VAL A 37 -1.77 -3.56 -6.06
C VAL A 37 -0.78 -2.56 -6.64
N ASP A 38 -0.37 -1.58 -5.84
CA ASP A 38 0.65 -0.61 -6.19
C ASP A 38 1.46 -0.18 -4.97
N LEU A 39 2.70 0.25 -5.20
CA LEU A 39 3.59 0.74 -4.16
C LEU A 39 4.40 1.95 -4.60
N SER A 40 4.84 2.74 -3.63
CA SER A 40 5.83 3.80 -3.77
C SER A 40 6.79 3.79 -2.59
N SER A 41 7.73 4.72 -2.58
CA SER A 41 8.62 4.94 -1.42
C SER A 41 7.89 5.38 -0.15
N THR A 42 6.65 5.87 -0.26
CA THR A 42 5.89 6.48 0.84
C THR A 42 4.57 5.78 1.15
N GLY A 43 4.15 4.79 0.36
CA GLY A 43 2.87 4.14 0.59
C GLY A 43 2.62 2.90 -0.26
N PHE A 44 1.58 2.18 0.14
CA PHE A 44 1.14 0.95 -0.52
C PHE A 44 -0.37 0.98 -0.74
N GLN A 45 -0.83 0.25 -1.75
CA GLN A 45 -2.22 -0.17 -1.86
C GLN A 45 -2.28 -1.69 -1.71
N ILE A 46 -2.87 -2.15 -0.61
CA ILE A 46 -2.94 -3.56 -0.24
C ILE A 46 -4.40 -4.02 -0.27
N GLU A 47 -4.66 -5.14 -0.94
CA GLU A 47 -5.95 -5.82 -0.88
C GLU A 47 -5.84 -7.06 0.01
N ALA A 48 -6.67 -7.16 1.04
CA ALA A 48 -6.66 -8.29 1.98
C ALA A 48 -8.04 -8.59 2.56
N ALA A 49 -8.27 -9.82 2.99
CA ALA A 49 -9.50 -10.24 3.67
C ALA A 49 -9.43 -9.88 5.17
N THR A 50 -9.48 -8.58 5.48
CA THR A 50 -9.36 -8.05 6.84
C THR A 50 -10.56 -7.17 7.23
N ARG A 51 -10.56 -6.68 8.46
CA ARG A 51 -11.53 -5.69 8.99
C ARG A 51 -10.81 -4.52 9.65
N LEU A 52 -9.80 -4.01 8.96
CA LEU A 52 -9.02 -2.87 9.40
C LEU A 52 -9.80 -1.57 9.21
N GLN A 53 -9.44 -0.58 10.01
CA GLN A 53 -9.96 0.78 10.01
C GLN A 53 -8.81 1.79 9.82
N VAL A 54 -9.16 3.02 9.48
CA VAL A 54 -8.20 4.12 9.38
C VAL A 54 -7.52 4.33 10.75
N GLY A 55 -6.20 4.50 10.74
CA GLY A 55 -5.37 4.63 11.93
C GLY A 55 -4.76 3.31 12.44
N ASP A 56 -5.21 2.16 11.93
CA ASP A 56 -4.59 0.88 12.31
C ASP A 56 -3.16 0.80 11.78
N LYS A 57 -2.25 0.28 12.61
CA LYS A 57 -0.85 0.01 12.25
C LYS A 57 -0.69 -1.43 11.80
N VAL A 58 0.08 -1.60 10.74
CA VAL A 58 0.31 -2.89 10.09
C VAL A 58 1.76 -3.01 9.64
N THR A 59 2.23 -4.24 9.48
CA THR A 59 3.48 -4.51 8.77
C THR A 59 3.15 -5.18 7.44
N VAL A 60 3.70 -4.66 6.35
CA VAL A 60 3.57 -5.19 5.00
C VAL A 60 4.85 -5.93 4.65
N LEU A 61 4.71 -7.16 4.16
CA LEU A 61 5.82 -7.95 3.64
C LEU A 61 5.51 -8.31 2.19
N ILE A 62 6.36 -7.89 1.26
CA ILE A 62 6.28 -8.26 -0.16
C ILE A 62 7.52 -9.11 -0.46
N PRO A 63 7.39 -10.44 -0.57
CA PRO A 63 8.52 -11.29 -0.89
C PRO A 63 9.09 -10.91 -2.25
N SER A 64 10.42 -10.95 -2.37
CA SER A 64 11.08 -10.79 -3.66
C SER A 64 11.07 -12.12 -4.42
N ASN A 65 10.70 -12.07 -5.70
CA ASN A 65 10.81 -13.20 -6.61
C ASN A 65 12.24 -13.38 -7.18
N HIS A 66 13.15 -12.45 -6.86
CA HIS A 66 14.54 -12.48 -7.31
C HIS A 66 15.45 -12.77 -6.11
N ALA A 67 16.23 -13.85 -6.19
CA ALA A 67 17.11 -14.29 -5.10
C ALA A 67 18.15 -13.26 -4.66
N GLU A 68 18.47 -12.29 -5.53
CA GLU A 68 19.49 -11.26 -5.30
C GLU A 68 18.93 -9.98 -4.66
N LEU A 69 17.60 -9.83 -4.59
CA LEU A 69 16.94 -8.67 -3.99
C LEU A 69 16.20 -9.10 -2.73
N PRO A 70 16.42 -8.45 -1.57
CA PRO A 70 15.62 -8.71 -0.39
C PRO A 70 14.16 -8.37 -0.68
N GLY A 71 13.23 -9.12 -0.06
CA GLY A 71 11.83 -8.74 -0.04
C GLY A 71 11.67 -7.38 0.65
N LEU A 72 10.57 -6.69 0.34
CA LEU A 72 10.25 -5.43 0.99
C LEU A 72 9.51 -5.71 2.30
N GLU A 73 9.98 -5.15 3.40
CA GLU A 73 9.27 -5.10 4.67
C GLU A 73 9.09 -3.65 5.11
N ALA A 74 7.88 -3.27 5.51
CA ALA A 74 7.60 -1.92 5.96
C ALA A 74 6.51 -1.89 7.02
N ASP A 75 6.69 -1.05 8.04
CA ASP A 75 5.60 -0.66 8.93
C ASP A 75 4.81 0.48 8.29
N ALA A 76 3.50 0.42 8.42
CA ALA A 76 2.60 1.36 7.78
C ALA A 76 1.34 1.63 8.60
N GLU A 77 0.68 2.74 8.31
CA GLU A 77 -0.61 3.11 8.88
C GLU A 77 -1.69 3.12 7.80
N VAL A 78 -2.87 2.61 8.12
CA VAL A 78 -4.04 2.64 7.23
C VAL A 78 -4.58 4.07 7.16
N LEU A 79 -4.50 4.69 5.97
CA LEU A 79 -5.07 6.02 5.71
C LEU A 79 -6.45 5.98 5.08
N ARG A 80 -6.77 4.89 4.37
CA ARG A 80 -8.07 4.71 3.72
C ARG A 80 -8.42 3.24 3.62
N VAL A 81 -9.71 2.97 3.73
CA VAL A 81 -10.29 1.63 3.59
C VAL A 81 -11.44 1.71 2.60
N GLN A 82 -11.45 0.81 1.63
CA GLN A 82 -12.56 0.63 0.70
C GLN A 82 -12.96 -0.84 0.71
N ALA A 83 -14.26 -1.13 0.83
CA ALA A 83 -14.76 -2.47 0.65
C ALA A 83 -14.71 -2.83 -0.85
N THR A 84 -14.40 -4.08 -1.15
CA THR A 84 -14.46 -4.65 -2.51
C THR A 84 -15.67 -5.56 -2.62
N ASP A 85 -16.18 -5.78 -3.84
CA ASP A 85 -17.30 -6.69 -4.10
C ASP A 85 -17.01 -8.15 -3.72
N SER A 86 -15.73 -8.50 -3.56
CA SER A 86 -15.27 -9.82 -3.13
C SER A 86 -15.28 -10.02 -1.60
N GLY A 87 -15.75 -9.04 -0.83
CA GLY A 87 -15.72 -9.08 0.64
C GLY A 87 -14.34 -8.84 1.26
N LYS A 88 -13.35 -8.44 0.46
CA LYS A 88 -12.03 -7.98 0.91
C LYS A 88 -12.01 -6.46 1.11
N GLN A 89 -10.97 -5.96 1.77
CA GLN A 89 -10.69 -4.54 1.88
C GLN A 89 -9.53 -4.14 0.98
N LEU A 90 -9.68 -3.03 0.28
CA LEU A 90 -8.60 -2.31 -0.39
C LEU A 90 -8.13 -1.17 0.53
N LEU A 91 -6.92 -1.32 1.04
CA LEU A 91 -6.29 -0.47 2.03
C LEU A 91 -5.28 0.44 1.35
N GLY A 92 -5.39 1.74 1.58
CA GLY A 92 -4.30 2.67 1.26
C GLY A 92 -3.49 2.92 2.51
N LEU A 93 -2.20 2.61 2.42
CA LEU A 93 -1.27 2.65 3.54
C LEU A 93 -0.23 3.75 3.32
N SER A 94 0.16 4.42 4.41
CA SER A 94 1.33 5.30 4.46
C SER A 94 2.47 4.58 5.15
N VAL A 95 3.63 4.55 4.52
CA VAL A 95 4.86 4.01 5.13
C VAL A 95 5.21 4.85 6.35
N LEU A 96 5.45 4.19 7.47
CA LEU A 96 6.03 4.77 8.67
C LEU A 96 7.54 4.54 8.69
N GLU A 97 7.96 3.30 8.38
CA GLU A 97 9.36 2.88 8.35
C GLU A 97 9.55 1.75 7.34
N MET A 98 10.64 1.81 6.55
CA MET A 98 11.11 0.70 5.71
C MET A 98 12.17 -0.09 6.48
N ARG A 99 12.13 -1.41 6.41
CA ARG A 99 13.06 -2.32 7.09
C ARG A 99 14.00 -3.04 6.13
#